data_AF-A0A975HXW0-F1
#
_entry.id   AF-A0A975HXW0-F1
#
_cell.length_a   1.000
_cell.length_b   1.000
_cell.length_c   1.000
_cell.angle_alpha   90.00
_cell.angle_beta   90.00
_cell.angle_gamma   90.00
#
_symmetry.space_group_name_H-M   'P 1'
#
loop_
_entity.id
_entity.type
_entity.pdbx_description
1 polymer ?
#
loop_
_entity_poly.entity_id
_entity_poly.type
_entity_poly.pdbx_seq_one_letter_code
_entity_poly.pdbx_strand_id
1 'polypeptide(L)'
;MLPLPMAPACLAGAPRRGRSAAWARAAAALVAVALALTGSLGQAWDQDRMRQAAQRIGPRAVASVSALQPLLAGAAALDELSLLAAVNDFFNRRVVFTDDTTAWGSDDHWSSPLETLQKGQGDCEDYAIAKYFSLMAAGVPVARLRLIYVRATIGGPGGAVQAHMVLAYYAQPGGEPLILDNLIGEVRPASRRPDLTPVFSFNSEGLWQGAVGAAAGDPTVRLSRWREVLAKARAEGFQ
;
A
#
# COMPACT_ATOMS: atom_id res chain seq x y z
N MET A 1 -35.85 -65.64 -69.77
CA MET A 1 -35.46 -64.23 -69.56
C MET A 1 -35.46 -63.98 -68.05
N LEU A 2 -34.27 -63.87 -67.45
CA LEU A 2 -34.10 -63.63 -66.00
C LEU A 2 -34.21 -62.13 -65.69
N PRO A 3 -34.69 -61.73 -64.49
CA PRO A 3 -34.75 -60.33 -64.10
C PRO A 3 -33.39 -59.84 -63.59
N LEU A 4 -33.07 -58.58 -63.88
CA LEU A 4 -31.86 -57.87 -63.44
C LEU A 4 -31.94 -57.49 -61.94
N PRO A 5 -30.81 -57.41 -61.22
CA PRO A 5 -30.81 -57.04 -59.80
C PRO A 5 -30.91 -55.51 -59.63
N MET A 6 -31.68 -55.08 -58.63
CA MET A 6 -31.76 -53.68 -58.20
C MET A 6 -30.53 -53.27 -57.40
N ALA A 7 -30.01 -52.07 -57.68
CA ALA A 7 -28.92 -51.42 -56.94
C ALA A 7 -29.38 -50.94 -55.55
N PRO A 8 -28.50 -50.92 -54.53
CA PRO A 8 -28.84 -50.41 -53.21
C PRO A 8 -28.81 -48.88 -53.20
N ALA A 9 -29.75 -48.28 -52.46
CA ALA A 9 -29.84 -46.84 -52.25
C ALA A 9 -28.68 -46.32 -51.39
N CYS A 10 -28.01 -45.26 -51.85
CA CYS A 10 -27.07 -44.47 -51.06
C CYS A 10 -27.78 -43.80 -49.86
N LEU A 11 -27.38 -44.17 -48.64
CA LEU A 11 -27.70 -43.42 -47.43
C LEU A 11 -26.79 -42.19 -47.35
N ALA A 12 -27.37 -41.00 -47.49
CA ALA A 12 -26.68 -39.73 -47.24
C ALA A 12 -26.36 -39.60 -45.74
N GLY A 13 -25.07 -39.53 -45.39
CA GLY A 13 -24.63 -39.27 -44.03
C GLY A 13 -24.99 -37.85 -43.58
N ALA A 14 -25.64 -37.72 -42.43
CA ALA A 14 -25.94 -36.43 -41.82
C ALA A 14 -24.64 -35.67 -41.46
N PRO A 15 -24.61 -34.33 -41.57
CA PRO A 15 -23.43 -33.54 -41.26
C PRO A 15 -23.14 -33.62 -39.75
N ARG A 16 -21.93 -34.05 -39.40
CA ARG A 16 -21.39 -33.97 -38.04
C ARG A 16 -21.33 -32.49 -37.62
N ARG A 17 -22.34 -32.00 -36.89
CA ARG A 17 -22.30 -30.68 -36.25
C ARG A 17 -21.06 -30.62 -35.34
N GLY A 18 -20.14 -29.71 -35.68
CA GLY A 18 -18.79 -29.64 -35.13
C GLY A 18 -18.79 -29.38 -33.63
N ARG A 19 -18.39 -30.40 -32.87
CA ARG A 19 -18.10 -30.29 -31.43
C ARG A 19 -17.03 -29.21 -31.17
N SER A 20 -16.13 -28.96 -32.12
CA SER A 20 -15.05 -27.97 -32.07
C SER A 20 -15.49 -26.54 -31.74
N ALA A 21 -16.65 -26.09 -32.21
CA ALA A 21 -17.14 -24.74 -31.94
C ALA A 21 -17.61 -24.54 -30.50
N ALA A 22 -18.06 -25.61 -29.83
CA ALA A 22 -18.49 -25.57 -28.43
C ALA A 22 -17.27 -25.47 -27.48
N TRP A 23 -16.20 -26.22 -27.76
CA TRP A 23 -14.96 -26.17 -26.98
C TRP A 23 -14.26 -24.81 -27.10
N ALA A 24 -14.23 -24.21 -28.29
CA ALA A 24 -13.65 -22.88 -28.49
C ALA A 24 -14.40 -21.78 -27.73
N ARG A 25 -15.74 -21.85 -27.67
CA ARG A 25 -16.57 -20.91 -26.91
C ARG A 25 -16.43 -21.10 -25.40
N ALA A 26 -16.35 -22.35 -24.93
CA ALA A 26 -16.11 -22.66 -23.53
C ALA A 26 -14.71 -22.21 -23.07
N ALA A 27 -13.68 -22.41 -23.89
CA ALA A 27 -12.32 -21.95 -23.61
C ALA A 27 -12.23 -20.42 -23.60
N ALA A 28 -12.86 -19.73 -24.56
CA ALA A 28 -12.91 -18.27 -24.59
C ALA A 28 -13.67 -17.69 -23.39
N ALA A 29 -14.75 -18.33 -22.95
CA ALA A 29 -15.48 -17.94 -21.74
C ALA A 29 -14.66 -18.16 -20.47
N LEU A 30 -13.90 -19.26 -20.37
CA LEU A 30 -13.00 -19.51 -19.24
C LEU A 30 -11.84 -18.52 -19.18
N VAL A 31 -11.28 -18.13 -20.33
CA VAL A 31 -10.24 -17.09 -20.41
C VAL A 31 -10.80 -15.72 -20.05
N ALA A 32 -12.01 -15.37 -20.50
CA ALA A 32 -12.68 -14.11 -20.13
C ALA A 32 -13.03 -14.06 -18.63
N VAL A 33 -13.46 -15.17 -18.04
CA VAL A 33 -13.70 -15.28 -16.59
C VAL A 33 -12.39 -15.22 -15.81
N ALA A 34 -11.30 -15.86 -16.27
CA ALA A 34 -9.99 -15.75 -15.66
C ALA A 34 -9.42 -14.31 -15.71
N LEU A 35 -9.60 -13.60 -16.83
CA LEU A 35 -9.22 -12.19 -16.98
C LEU A 35 -10.10 -11.26 -16.13
N ALA A 36 -11.40 -11.54 -16.00
CA ALA A 36 -12.28 -10.79 -15.11
C ALA A 36 -11.96 -11.01 -13.61
N LEU A 37 -11.51 -12.22 -13.26
CA LEU A 37 -11.08 -12.57 -11.90
C LEU A 37 -9.71 -11.99 -11.52
N THR A 38 -8.87 -11.58 -12.49
CA THR A 38 -7.63 -10.84 -12.19
C THR A 38 -7.85 -9.37 -11.86
N GLY A 39 -9.01 -8.80 -12.18
CA GLY A 39 -9.29 -7.36 -12.03
C GLY A 39 -9.88 -6.93 -10.68
N SER A 40 -10.00 -7.84 -9.70
CA SER A 40 -10.70 -7.57 -8.45
C SER A 40 -9.98 -8.12 -7.21
N LEU A 41 -8.64 -8.08 -7.22
CA LEU A 41 -7.91 -7.97 -5.95
C LEU A 41 -8.19 -6.56 -5.43
N GLY A 42 -8.88 -6.49 -4.28
CA GLY A 42 -9.31 -5.24 -3.66
C GLY A 42 -8.17 -4.23 -3.66
N GLN A 43 -8.33 -3.15 -4.42
CA GLN A 43 -7.33 -2.10 -4.42
C GLN A 43 -7.38 -1.48 -3.03
N ALA A 44 -6.23 -1.45 -2.34
CA ALA A 44 -6.04 -0.71 -1.08
C ALA A 44 -6.27 0.82 -1.23
N TRP A 45 -6.86 1.24 -2.35
CA TRP A 45 -7.06 2.60 -2.83
C TRP A 45 -8.34 2.69 -3.68
N ASP A 46 -9.37 3.32 -3.14
CA ASP A 46 -10.58 3.75 -3.84
C ASP A 46 -10.37 5.16 -4.40
N GLN A 47 -10.02 5.22 -5.70
CA GLN A 47 -9.63 6.46 -6.36
C GLN A 47 -10.72 7.54 -6.35
N ASP A 48 -11.99 7.15 -6.53
CA ASP A 48 -13.09 8.10 -6.58
C ASP A 48 -13.39 8.64 -5.19
N ARG A 49 -13.37 7.79 -4.15
CA ARG A 49 -13.49 8.24 -2.76
C ARG A 49 -12.35 9.17 -2.37
N MET A 50 -11.11 8.85 -2.77
CA MET A 50 -9.95 9.69 -2.48
C MET A 50 -10.07 11.07 -3.09
N ARG A 51 -10.51 11.17 -4.35
CA ARG A 51 -10.75 12.45 -5.02
C ARG A 51 -11.85 13.25 -4.33
N GLN A 52 -12.95 12.60 -3.95
CA GLN A 52 -14.06 13.25 -3.23
C GLN A 52 -13.65 13.70 -1.82
N ALA A 53 -12.88 12.89 -1.09
CA ALA A 53 -12.35 13.24 0.22
C ALA A 53 -11.39 14.44 0.12
N ALA A 54 -10.48 14.44 -0.85
CA ALA A 54 -9.57 15.55 -1.09
C ALA A 54 -10.30 16.85 -1.42
N GLN A 55 -11.35 16.80 -2.24
CA GLN A 55 -12.20 17.95 -2.55
C GLN A 55 -12.88 18.54 -1.30
N ARG A 56 -13.30 17.68 -0.36
CA ARG A 56 -13.89 18.13 0.92
C ARG A 56 -12.86 18.75 1.85
N ILE A 57 -11.62 18.25 1.84
CA ILE A 57 -10.54 18.69 2.73
C ILE A 57 -9.93 20.00 2.25
N GLY A 58 -9.63 20.14 0.95
CA GLY A 58 -9.16 21.41 0.40
C GLY A 58 -8.22 21.30 -0.81
N PRO A 59 -7.83 22.46 -1.37
CA PRO A 59 -7.14 22.52 -2.65
C PRO A 59 -5.74 21.89 -2.64
N ARG A 60 -5.01 21.93 -1.52
CA ARG A 60 -3.66 21.33 -1.43
C ARG A 60 -3.75 19.80 -1.39
N ALA A 61 -4.75 19.24 -0.72
CA ALA A 61 -5.07 17.81 -0.80
C ALA A 61 -5.41 17.40 -2.24
N VAL A 62 -6.27 18.16 -2.94
CA VAL A 62 -6.63 17.86 -4.34
C VAL A 62 -5.39 17.84 -5.24
N ALA A 63 -4.52 18.85 -5.15
CA ALA A 63 -3.29 18.91 -5.91
C ALA A 63 -2.33 17.74 -5.57
N SER A 64 -2.24 17.39 -4.29
CA SER A 64 -1.37 16.30 -3.82
C SER A 64 -1.87 14.93 -4.26
N VAL A 65 -3.18 14.66 -4.19
CA VAL A 65 -3.77 13.41 -4.70
C VAL A 65 -3.57 13.29 -6.21
N SER A 66 -3.75 14.39 -6.95
CA SER A 66 -3.51 14.41 -8.40
C SER A 66 -2.05 14.08 -8.75
N ALA A 67 -1.10 14.47 -7.89
CA ALA A 67 0.32 14.16 -8.04
C ALA A 67 0.70 12.75 -7.56
N LEU A 68 0.03 12.23 -6.51
CA LEU A 68 0.27 10.90 -5.95
C LEU A 68 -0.27 9.80 -6.86
N GLN A 69 -1.44 10.03 -7.47
CA GLN A 69 -2.13 9.05 -8.30
C GLN A 69 -1.25 8.41 -9.40
N PRO A 70 -0.52 9.16 -10.27
CA PRO A 70 0.32 8.55 -11.28
C PRO A 70 1.47 7.72 -10.69
N LEU A 71 2.00 8.11 -9.53
CA LEU A 71 3.03 7.35 -8.83
C LEU A 71 2.49 5.99 -8.35
N LEU A 72 1.29 5.96 -7.77
CA LEU A 72 0.65 4.72 -7.34
C LEU A 72 0.23 3.84 -8.54
N ALA A 73 -0.32 4.44 -9.60
CA ALA A 73 -0.71 3.70 -10.80
C ALA A 73 0.47 3.08 -11.54
N GLY A 74 1.65 3.72 -11.50
CA GLY A 74 2.89 3.22 -12.09
C GLY A 74 3.67 2.23 -11.23
N ALA A 75 3.22 1.95 -10.00
CA ALA A 75 3.99 1.18 -9.02
C ALA A 75 4.40 -0.21 -9.51
N ALA A 76 3.51 -0.90 -10.26
CA ALA A 76 3.78 -2.24 -10.78
C ALA A 76 4.92 -2.30 -11.83
N ALA A 77 5.32 -1.15 -12.39
CA ALA A 77 6.44 -1.04 -13.32
C ALA A 77 7.78 -0.72 -12.65
N LEU A 78 7.77 -0.39 -11.35
CA LEU A 78 8.96 -0.09 -10.57
C LEU A 78 9.46 -1.36 -9.87
N ASP A 79 10.78 -1.48 -9.74
CA ASP A 79 11.33 -2.40 -8.75
C ASP A 79 11.02 -1.90 -7.33
N GLU A 80 11.09 -2.81 -6.34
CA GLU A 80 10.67 -2.52 -4.97
C GLU A 80 11.45 -1.34 -4.36
N LEU A 81 12.77 -1.25 -4.60
CA LEU A 81 13.59 -0.19 -4.03
C LEU A 81 13.24 1.17 -4.65
N SER A 82 13.04 1.22 -5.97
CA SER A 82 12.58 2.43 -6.66
C SER A 82 11.22 2.90 -6.17
N LEU A 83 10.28 1.97 -5.92
CA LEU A 83 8.97 2.31 -5.37
C LEU A 83 9.09 2.91 -3.96
N LEU A 84 9.86 2.28 -3.07
CA LEU A 84 10.09 2.77 -1.71
C LEU A 84 10.72 4.17 -1.72
N ALA A 85 11.75 4.36 -2.54
CA ALA A 85 12.41 5.66 -2.69
C ALA A 85 11.45 6.73 -3.23
N ALA A 86 10.66 6.41 -4.26
CA ALA A 86 9.73 7.35 -4.87
C ALA A 86 8.62 7.78 -3.89
N VAL A 87 8.06 6.86 -3.10
CA VAL A 87 7.08 7.20 -2.04
C VAL A 87 7.75 8.02 -0.94
N ASN A 88 8.96 7.63 -0.50
CA ASN A 88 9.68 8.36 0.54
C ASN A 88 9.93 9.82 0.14
N ASP A 89 10.46 10.01 -1.06
CA ASP A 89 10.75 11.33 -1.65
C ASP A 89 9.49 12.16 -1.86
N PHE A 90 8.39 11.52 -2.28
CA PHE A 90 7.13 12.21 -2.53
C PHE A 90 6.66 13.00 -1.31
N PHE A 91 6.66 12.38 -0.13
CA PHE A 91 6.25 12.99 1.13
C PHE A 91 7.35 13.90 1.71
N ASN A 92 8.61 13.48 1.66
CA ASN A 92 9.74 14.28 2.16
C ASN A 92 9.88 15.64 1.48
N ARG A 93 9.38 15.79 0.24
CA ARG A 93 9.38 17.06 -0.49
C ARG A 93 8.12 17.91 -0.31
N ARG A 94 7.03 17.34 0.20
CA ARG A 94 5.70 17.99 0.26
C ARG A 94 5.28 18.43 1.64
N VAL A 95 5.84 17.78 2.66
CA VAL A 95 5.57 18.03 4.06
C VAL A 95 6.79 18.73 4.64
N VAL A 96 6.55 19.77 5.42
CA VAL A 96 7.57 20.44 6.24
C VAL A 96 7.48 19.88 7.65
N PHE A 97 8.60 19.49 8.25
CA PHE A 97 8.60 19.00 9.62
C PHE A 97 8.12 20.09 10.56
N THR A 98 7.08 19.84 11.35
CA THR A 98 6.48 20.80 12.26
C THR A 98 5.76 20.05 13.37
N ASP A 99 6.12 20.33 14.63
CA ASP A 99 5.49 19.71 15.79
C ASP A 99 3.99 20.03 15.87
N ASP A 100 3.21 19.11 16.44
CA ASP A 100 1.74 19.21 16.52
C ASP A 100 1.23 20.42 17.28
N THR A 101 1.98 20.91 18.27
CA THR A 101 1.60 22.12 19.00
C THR A 101 1.57 23.33 18.07
N THR A 102 2.45 23.36 17.07
CA THR A 102 2.51 24.42 16.06
C THR A 102 1.56 24.14 14.89
N ALA A 103 1.53 22.90 14.40
CA ALA A 103 0.68 22.54 13.27
C ALA A 103 -0.80 22.56 13.65
N TRP A 104 -1.18 21.95 14.77
CA TRP A 104 -2.56 21.64 15.15
C TRP A 104 -3.01 22.31 16.45
N GLY A 105 -2.10 22.91 17.23
CA GLY A 105 -2.44 23.42 18.56
C GLY A 105 -2.80 22.31 19.55
N SER A 106 -2.29 21.10 19.31
CA SER A 106 -2.53 19.91 20.11
C SER A 106 -1.20 19.35 20.59
N ASP A 107 -1.19 18.67 21.74
CA ASP A 107 0.03 18.07 22.28
C ASP A 107 0.53 16.91 21.42
N ASP A 108 -0.39 16.17 20.78
CA ASP A 108 -0.05 15.05 19.88
C ASP A 108 -1.32 14.63 19.10
N HIS A 109 -1.24 14.80 17.77
CA HIS A 109 -2.28 14.68 16.75
C HIS A 109 -1.76 13.86 15.56
N TRP A 110 -2.23 12.61 15.45
CA TRP A 110 -1.86 11.79 14.29
C TRP A 110 -2.75 12.11 13.10
N SER A 111 -2.16 12.68 12.05
CA SER A 111 -2.85 13.04 10.82
C SER A 111 -3.12 11.80 9.96
N SER A 112 -4.24 11.83 9.22
CA SER A 112 -4.44 10.96 8.07
C SER A 112 -3.55 11.40 6.89
N PRO A 113 -3.36 10.55 5.86
CA PRO A 113 -2.59 10.94 4.68
C PRO A 113 -3.12 12.21 3.99
N LEU A 114 -4.45 12.41 3.90
CA LEU A 114 -4.97 13.65 3.31
C LEU A 114 -4.86 14.86 4.24
N GLU A 115 -4.97 14.70 5.56
CA GLU A 115 -4.71 15.78 6.51
C GLU A 115 -3.26 16.24 6.40
N THR A 116 -2.30 15.32 6.40
CA THR A 116 -0.87 15.60 6.20
C THR A 116 -0.63 16.33 4.87
N LEU A 117 -1.25 15.87 3.77
CA LEU A 117 -1.08 16.50 2.45
C LEU A 117 -1.74 17.88 2.35
N GLN A 118 -2.89 18.09 2.98
CA GLN A 118 -3.58 19.37 3.00
C GLN A 118 -2.83 20.40 3.85
N LYS A 119 -2.36 19.98 5.02
CA LYS A 119 -1.57 20.82 5.91
C LYS A 119 -0.21 21.11 5.30
N GLY A 120 0.39 20.08 4.71
CA GLY A 120 1.77 20.01 4.26
C GLY A 120 2.79 20.40 5.33
N GLN A 121 2.40 20.19 6.57
CA GLN A 121 3.17 20.26 7.79
C GLN A 121 2.75 19.04 8.62
N GLY A 122 3.69 18.47 9.34
CA GLY A 122 3.48 17.33 10.22
C GLY A 122 4.79 16.92 10.86
N ASP A 123 4.73 16.11 11.90
CA ASP A 123 5.89 15.57 12.59
C ASP A 123 6.20 14.13 12.13
N CYS A 124 6.96 13.35 12.90
CA CYS A 124 7.56 12.13 12.39
C CYS A 124 6.55 11.03 12.03
N GLU A 125 5.48 10.87 12.82
CA GLU A 125 4.43 9.88 12.59
C GLU A 125 3.64 10.18 11.33
N ASP A 126 3.37 11.45 11.04
CA ASP A 126 2.55 11.87 9.90
C ASP A 126 3.21 11.45 8.59
N TYR A 127 4.54 11.59 8.50
CA TYR A 127 5.29 11.09 7.34
C TYR A 127 5.24 9.57 7.26
N ALA A 128 5.46 8.87 8.38
CA ALA A 128 5.51 7.41 8.40
C ALA A 128 4.15 6.80 8.04
N ILE A 129 3.06 7.34 8.58
CA ILE A 129 1.67 6.97 8.32
C ILE A 129 1.30 7.20 6.86
N ALA A 130 1.60 8.39 6.31
CA ALA A 130 1.26 8.70 4.92
C ALA A 130 2.02 7.81 3.92
N LYS A 131 3.29 7.50 4.20
CA LYS A 131 4.09 6.54 3.42
C LYS A 131 3.54 5.11 3.54
N TYR A 132 3.13 4.69 4.74
CA TYR A 132 2.57 3.36 5.01
C TYR A 132 1.33 3.09 4.14
N PHE A 133 0.34 3.99 4.19
CA PHE A 133 -0.88 3.85 3.41
C PHE A 133 -0.63 3.96 1.91
N SER A 134 0.31 4.80 1.50
CA SER A 134 0.66 4.95 0.08
C SER A 134 1.35 3.70 -0.49
N LEU A 135 2.20 3.03 0.28
CA LEU A 135 2.80 1.74 -0.13
C LEU A 135 1.77 0.62 -0.16
N MET A 136 0.84 0.58 0.80
CA MET A 136 -0.32 -0.34 0.72
C MET A 136 -1.12 -0.10 -0.56
N ALA A 137 -1.46 1.16 -0.86
CA ALA A 137 -2.17 1.56 -2.08
C ALA A 137 -1.42 1.18 -3.36
N ALA A 138 -0.09 1.17 -3.31
CA ALA A 138 0.79 0.69 -4.38
C ALA A 138 0.89 -0.84 -4.49
N GLY A 139 0.20 -1.59 -3.62
CA GLY A 139 0.17 -3.06 -3.62
C GLY A 139 1.19 -3.74 -2.73
N VAL A 140 1.94 -3.00 -1.89
CA VAL A 140 2.85 -3.61 -0.92
C VAL A 140 2.04 -4.31 0.18
N PRO A 141 2.26 -5.60 0.44
CA PRO A 141 1.55 -6.32 1.50
C PRO A 141 1.78 -5.69 2.89
N VAL A 142 0.71 -5.53 3.67
CA VAL A 142 0.74 -5.01 5.05
C VAL A 142 1.75 -5.75 5.93
N ALA A 143 1.85 -7.07 5.78
CA ALA A 143 2.79 -7.90 6.52
C ALA A 143 4.28 -7.52 6.31
N ARG A 144 4.59 -6.78 5.23
CA ARG A 144 5.94 -6.26 4.93
C ARG A 144 6.17 -4.84 5.47
N LEU A 145 5.14 -4.19 6.02
CA LEU A 145 5.21 -2.81 6.47
C LEU A 145 4.99 -2.72 7.99
N ARG A 146 5.86 -2.00 8.68
CA ARG A 146 5.70 -1.70 10.11
C ARG A 146 6.08 -0.26 10.41
N LEU A 147 5.19 0.47 11.06
CA LEU A 147 5.54 1.71 11.75
C LEU A 147 6.39 1.35 12.97
N ILE A 148 7.52 2.03 13.16
CA ILE A 148 8.42 1.76 14.28
C ILE A 148 8.62 3.04 15.08
N TYR A 149 8.27 2.98 16.36
CA TYR A 149 8.66 4.00 17.33
C TYR A 149 10.09 3.71 17.80
N VAL A 150 10.96 4.71 17.68
CA VAL A 150 12.39 4.61 17.95
C VAL A 150 12.83 5.75 18.87
N ARG A 151 13.97 5.56 19.54
CA ARG A 151 14.77 6.65 20.08
C ARG A 151 15.82 7.02 19.03
N ALA A 152 15.76 8.23 18.49
CA ALA A 152 16.70 8.74 17.50
C ALA A 152 17.78 9.59 18.18
N THR A 153 19.05 9.37 17.84
CA THR A 153 20.19 10.19 18.26
C THR A 153 20.52 11.21 17.18
N ILE A 154 20.16 12.48 17.41
CA ILE A 154 20.30 13.58 16.45
C ILE A 154 21.62 14.32 16.67
N GLY A 155 22.34 14.59 15.59
CA GLY A 155 23.64 15.29 15.63
C GLY A 155 24.86 14.37 15.68
N GLY A 156 24.67 13.05 15.52
CA GLY A 156 25.75 12.05 15.51
C GLY A 156 26.03 11.45 16.90
N PRO A 157 27.14 10.70 17.05
CA PRO A 157 27.47 10.04 18.31
C PRO A 157 27.53 11.02 19.49
N GLY A 158 26.77 10.76 20.55
CA GLY A 158 26.64 11.64 21.72
C GLY A 158 25.64 12.80 21.55
N GLY A 159 24.90 12.83 20.45
CA GLY A 159 23.86 13.82 20.19
C GLY A 159 22.61 13.67 21.07
N ALA A 160 21.63 14.55 20.85
CA ALA A 160 20.38 14.54 21.61
C ALA A 160 19.54 13.31 21.28
N VAL A 161 18.96 12.67 22.29
CA VAL A 161 18.04 11.55 22.10
C VAL A 161 16.61 12.06 22.14
N GLN A 162 15.84 11.78 21.09
CA GLN A 162 14.43 12.15 20.99
C GLN A 162 13.57 10.97 20.55
N ALA A 163 12.30 11.01 20.90
CA ALA A 163 11.29 10.14 20.30
C ALA A 163 11.19 10.41 18.80
N HIS A 164 11.03 9.36 18.01
CA HIS A 164 10.89 9.46 16.56
C HIS A 164 10.08 8.28 16.02
N MET A 165 9.47 8.45 14.84
CA MET A 165 8.78 7.37 14.14
C MET A 165 9.29 7.24 12.70
N VAL A 166 9.50 6.00 12.28
CA VAL A 166 9.90 5.66 10.91
C VAL A 166 9.01 4.54 10.36
N LEU A 167 9.01 4.39 9.03
CA LEU A 167 8.40 3.24 8.38
C LEU A 167 9.48 2.23 8.01
N ALA A 168 9.31 0.99 8.44
CA ALA A 168 10.16 -0.13 8.07
C ALA A 168 9.46 -1.01 7.02
N TYR A 169 10.23 -1.40 6.02
CA TYR A 169 9.85 -2.34 4.99
C TYR A 169 10.68 -3.61 5.09
N TYR A 170 10.03 -4.77 5.16
CA TYR A 170 10.65 -6.08 5.22
C TYR A 170 10.54 -6.78 3.87
N ALA A 171 11.69 -7.02 3.22
CA ALA A 171 11.69 -7.75 1.96
C ALA A 171 11.17 -9.19 2.15
N GLN A 172 11.52 -9.81 3.27
CA GLN A 172 11.07 -11.13 3.69
C GLN A 172 10.75 -11.10 5.19
N PRO A 173 9.83 -11.94 5.68
CA PRO A 173 9.56 -12.06 7.11
C PRO A 173 10.84 -12.37 7.90
N GLY A 174 11.11 -11.59 8.95
CA GLY A 174 12.29 -11.76 9.80
C GLY A 174 13.63 -11.30 9.17
N GLY A 175 13.61 -10.81 7.93
CA GLY A 175 14.78 -10.20 7.30
C GLY A 175 15.12 -8.81 7.86
N GLU A 176 16.27 -8.29 7.47
CA GLU A 176 16.64 -6.91 7.78
C GLU A 176 15.70 -5.92 7.04
N PRO A 177 15.10 -4.94 7.73
CA PRO A 177 14.24 -3.99 7.07
C PRO A 177 15.02 -2.84 6.42
N LEU A 178 14.43 -2.28 5.38
CA LEU A 178 14.75 -0.96 4.85
C LEU A 178 13.93 0.11 5.60
N ILE A 179 14.56 1.22 5.93
CA ILE A 179 14.00 2.31 6.72
C ILE A 179 13.68 3.50 5.83
N LEU A 180 12.42 3.93 5.86
CA LEU A 180 11.90 5.14 5.24
C LEU A 180 11.70 6.19 6.34
N ASP A 181 12.42 7.30 6.22
CA ASP A 181 12.53 8.33 7.26
C ASP A 181 12.38 9.73 6.64
N ASN A 182 11.96 10.71 7.44
CA ASN A 182 11.93 12.12 7.09
C ASN A 182 13.22 12.87 7.47
N LEU A 183 13.98 12.38 8.46
CA LEU A 183 15.26 12.98 8.86
C LEU A 183 16.38 12.70 7.85
N ILE A 184 16.42 11.47 7.34
CA ILE A 184 17.34 11.03 6.29
C ILE A 184 16.51 10.48 5.13
N GLY A 185 16.49 11.21 4.00
CA GLY A 185 15.65 10.85 2.85
C GLY A 185 16.12 9.62 2.06
N GLU A 186 17.38 9.20 2.23
CA GLU A 186 17.85 7.96 1.61
C GLU A 186 17.27 6.74 2.33
N VAL A 187 16.65 5.85 1.57
CA VAL A 187 16.15 4.56 2.09
C VAL A 187 17.33 3.65 2.38
N ARG A 188 17.54 3.30 3.66
CA ARG A 188 18.72 2.56 4.12
C ARG A 188 18.34 1.29 4.90
N PRO A 189 19.15 0.23 4.84
CA PRO A 189 19.01 -0.90 5.77
C PRO A 189 19.12 -0.44 7.23
N ALA A 190 18.44 -1.13 8.14
CA ALA A 190 18.46 -0.80 9.57
C ALA A 190 19.88 -0.81 10.17
N SER A 191 20.76 -1.72 9.75
CA SER A 191 22.17 -1.76 10.18
C SER A 191 22.96 -0.50 9.78
N ARG A 192 22.48 0.26 8.79
CA ARG A 192 23.05 1.53 8.33
C ARG A 192 22.38 2.75 8.99
N ARG A 193 21.55 2.52 10.02
CA ARG A 193 20.89 3.53 10.85
C ARG A 193 21.17 3.31 12.35
N PRO A 194 22.46 3.31 12.78
CA PRO A 194 22.83 3.12 14.18
C PRO A 194 22.33 4.25 15.10
N ASP A 195 21.88 5.36 14.51
CA ASP A 195 21.24 6.47 15.19
C ASP A 195 19.82 6.13 15.70
N LEU A 196 19.21 5.04 15.23
CA LEU A 196 17.85 4.65 15.61
C LEU A 196 17.84 3.41 16.52
N THR A 197 17.30 3.56 17.73
CA THR A 197 17.08 2.43 18.65
C THR A 197 15.59 2.09 18.73
N PRO A 198 15.12 0.94 18.21
CA PRO A 198 13.71 0.58 18.20
C PRO A 198 13.16 0.30 19.60
N VAL A 199 11.93 0.75 19.87
CA VAL A 199 11.22 0.49 21.13
C VAL A 199 10.06 -0.47 20.90
N PHE A 200 9.19 -0.18 19.92
CA PHE A 200 8.10 -1.05 19.49
C PHE A 200 7.74 -0.77 18.03
N SER A 201 7.05 -1.71 17.40
CA SER A 201 6.57 -1.58 16.03
C SER A 201 5.14 -2.09 15.89
N PHE A 202 4.40 -1.57 14.91
CA PHE A 202 2.99 -1.92 14.69
C PHE A 202 2.58 -1.68 13.24
N ASN A 203 1.45 -2.26 12.86
CA ASN A 203 0.74 -1.96 11.61
C ASN A 203 -0.78 -2.15 11.83
N SER A 204 -1.58 -2.31 10.79
CA SER A 204 -3.02 -2.57 10.94
C SER A 204 -3.36 -3.99 11.42
N GLU A 205 -2.41 -4.91 11.44
CA GLU A 205 -2.62 -6.33 11.78
C GLU A 205 -2.03 -6.73 13.14
N GLY A 206 -1.02 -6.02 13.65
CA GLY A 206 -0.35 -6.41 14.89
C GLY A 206 0.52 -5.33 15.53
N LEU A 207 0.90 -5.59 16.79
CA LEU A 207 1.84 -4.82 17.61
C LEU A 207 2.96 -5.75 18.10
N TRP A 208 4.21 -5.29 18.07
CA TRP A 208 5.41 -6.04 18.47
C TRP A 208 6.31 -5.16 19.34
N GLN A 209 6.95 -5.73 20.36
CA GLN A 209 8.00 -5.02 21.11
C GLN A 209 9.33 -5.08 20.34
N GLY A 210 10.04 -3.95 20.22
CA GLY A 210 11.23 -3.83 19.37
C GLY A 210 10.98 -4.05 17.88
N ALA A 211 12.05 -4.32 17.12
CA ALA A 211 11.97 -4.60 15.67
C ALA A 211 11.61 -6.08 15.35
N VAL A 212 11.97 -7.01 16.26
CA VAL A 212 11.86 -8.47 16.06
C VAL A 212 11.17 -9.20 17.22
N GLY A 213 10.58 -8.46 18.19
CA GLY A 213 10.03 -9.10 19.39
C GLY A 213 8.68 -9.79 19.18
N ALA A 214 8.26 -10.50 20.22
CA ALA A 214 6.99 -11.24 20.25
C ALA A 214 5.78 -10.31 20.04
N ALA A 215 4.71 -10.86 19.46
CA ALA A 215 3.44 -10.16 19.33
C ALA A 215 2.96 -9.69 20.71
N ALA A 216 2.81 -8.38 20.86
CA ALA A 216 2.44 -7.70 22.10
C ALA A 216 0.92 -7.40 22.17
N GLY A 217 0.15 -7.87 21.19
CA GLY A 217 -1.31 -7.79 21.15
C GLY A 217 -1.85 -7.02 19.93
N ASP A 218 -3.10 -6.55 20.05
CA ASP A 218 -3.79 -5.74 19.03
C ASP A 218 -3.40 -4.25 19.15
N PRO A 219 -2.85 -3.63 18.09
CA PRO A 219 -2.44 -2.24 18.10
C PRO A 219 -3.62 -1.27 18.26
N THR A 220 -4.81 -1.60 17.76
CA THR A 220 -6.00 -0.72 17.80
C THR A 220 -6.64 -0.63 19.19
N VAL A 221 -6.33 -1.61 20.05
CA VAL A 221 -6.73 -1.63 21.47
C VAL A 221 -5.73 -0.85 22.33
N ARG A 222 -4.45 -0.90 21.97
CA ARG A 222 -3.35 -0.28 22.73
C ARG A 222 -3.03 1.15 22.31
N LEU A 223 -3.35 1.53 21.07
CA LEU A 223 -3.02 2.81 20.46
C LEU A 223 -4.31 3.46 19.92
N SER A 224 -4.98 4.26 20.75
CA SER A 224 -6.25 4.93 20.38
C SER A 224 -6.09 5.81 19.14
N ARG A 225 -4.98 6.55 19.04
CA ARG A 225 -4.67 7.40 17.88
C ARG A 225 -4.53 6.61 16.59
N TRP A 226 -3.90 5.43 16.64
CA TRP A 226 -3.79 4.57 15.47
C TRP A 226 -5.16 4.11 14.96
N ARG A 227 -6.07 3.76 15.88
CA ARG A 227 -7.45 3.40 15.52
C ARG A 227 -8.19 4.57 14.85
N GLU A 228 -7.99 5.79 15.32
CA GLU A 228 -8.57 6.99 14.71
C GLU A 228 -8.00 7.24 13.30
N VAL A 229 -6.69 7.12 13.12
CA VAL A 229 -6.03 7.22 11.82
C VAL A 229 -6.57 6.18 10.84
N LEU A 230 -6.71 4.92 11.25
CA LEU A 230 -7.29 3.86 10.41
C LEU A 230 -8.72 4.21 9.96
N ALA A 231 -9.53 4.78 10.87
CA ALA A 231 -10.88 5.20 10.54
C ALA A 231 -10.90 6.37 9.54
N LYS A 232 -10.03 7.38 9.74
CA LYS A 232 -9.87 8.51 8.82
C LYS A 232 -9.40 8.05 7.44
N ALA A 233 -8.32 7.26 7.37
CA ALA A 233 -7.78 6.74 6.11
C ALA A 233 -8.81 5.91 5.33
N ARG A 234 -9.63 5.10 6.02
CA ARG A 234 -10.73 4.36 5.38
C ARG A 234 -11.82 5.28 4.83
N ALA A 235 -12.17 6.34 5.55
CA ALA A 235 -13.12 7.34 5.08
C ALA A 235 -12.59 8.10 3.84
N GLU A 236 -11.28 8.23 3.73
CA GLU A 236 -10.60 8.88 2.60
C GLU A 236 -10.52 7.99 1.36
N GLY A 237 -10.40 6.67 1.52
CA GLY A 237 -10.32 5.75 0.39
C GLY A 237 -9.23 4.70 0.48
N PHE A 238 -8.44 4.66 1.55
CA PHE A 238 -7.55 3.53 1.80
C PHE A 238 -8.37 2.32 2.28
N GLN A 239 -8.03 1.11 1.82
CA GLN A 239 -8.73 -0.13 2.20
C GLN A 239 -7.82 -1.12 2.92
#